data_AF-A0A922FKJ5-F1
#
_entry.id   AF-A0A922FKJ5-F1
#
_cell.length_a   1.000
_cell.length_b   1.000
_cell.length_c   1.000
_cell.angle_alpha   90.00
_cell.angle_beta   90.00
_cell.angle_gamma   90.00
#
_symmetry.space_group_name_H-M   'P 1'
#
loop_
_entity.id
_entity.type
_entity.pdbx_description
1 polymer ?
#
loop_
_entity_poly.entity_id
_entity_poly.type
_entity_poly.pdbx_seq_one_letter_code
_entity_poly.pdbx_strand_id
1 'polypeptide(L)'
;MALPSVEEMSIKGDEPPPEYIVKDSTFGSIESSPSLGSIPIINIGLFSFQLSPSHDHHSKQVEDELEKLRSALSSGGCFQAIGHGMSSSFLDKVREVAKQFFALPAEEKQKYSRAVNESEGYGNDVVVSEKQVLDWSYRLTLRVFPEDLRRLHLWPQNPTDFGSSCDDM
;
A
#
# COMPACT_ATOMS: atom_id res chain seq x y z
N MET A 1 5.66 12.86 -28.08
CA MET A 1 6.72 12.02 -27.50
C MET A 1 6.20 11.46 -26.19
N ALA A 2 6.44 10.18 -25.90
CA ALA A 2 6.12 9.63 -24.59
C ALA A 2 7.02 10.30 -23.53
N LEU A 3 6.47 10.63 -22.36
CA LEU A 3 7.28 11.12 -21.25
C LEU A 3 8.23 10.01 -20.78
N PRO A 4 9.49 10.31 -20.43
CA PRO A 4 10.38 9.35 -19.80
C PRO A 4 9.78 8.83 -18.50
N SER A 5 10.13 7.60 -18.12
CA SER A 5 9.62 6.99 -16.89
C SER A 5 10.13 7.73 -15.65
N VAL A 6 9.29 7.83 -14.61
CA VAL A 6 9.68 8.36 -13.28
C VAL A 6 10.96 7.70 -12.76
N GLU A 7 11.11 6.39 -12.99
CA GLU A 7 12.29 5.64 -12.61
C GLU A 7 13.55 6.11 -13.36
N GLU A 8 13.49 6.23 -14.70
CA GLU A 8 14.61 6.72 -15.49
C GLU A 8 15.01 8.15 -15.11
N MET A 9 14.03 9.03 -14.93
CA MET A 9 14.27 10.42 -14.50
C MET A 9 14.94 10.45 -13.12
N SER A 10 14.50 9.60 -12.19
CA SER A 10 15.09 9.50 -10.84
C SER A 10 16.53 8.99 -10.87
N ILE A 11 16.86 8.04 -11.76
CA ILE A 11 18.23 7.51 -11.91
C ILE A 11 19.16 8.56 -12.52
N LYS A 12 18.67 9.33 -13.50
CA LYS A 12 19.46 10.36 -14.19
C LYS A 12 19.59 11.66 -13.40
N GLY A 13 18.70 11.89 -12.44
CA GLY A 13 18.62 13.15 -11.70
C GLY A 13 17.98 14.27 -12.52
N ASP A 14 17.08 13.92 -13.44
CA ASP A 14 16.36 14.89 -14.27
C ASP A 14 15.33 15.66 -13.44
N GLU A 15 15.08 16.93 -13.78
CA GLU A 15 14.01 17.70 -13.14
C GLU A 15 12.62 17.14 -13.52
N PRO A 16 11.66 17.10 -12.58
CA PRO A 16 10.31 16.61 -12.84
C PRO A 16 9.59 17.52 -13.85
N PRO A 17 8.91 16.95 -14.86
CA PRO A 17 8.04 17.70 -15.76
C PRO A 17 6.90 18.42 -15.02
N PRO A 18 6.29 19.47 -15.60
CA PRO A 18 5.23 20.25 -14.97
C PRO A 18 4.01 19.44 -14.52
N GLU A 19 3.77 18.28 -15.12
CA GLU A 19 2.70 17.34 -14.79
C GLU A 19 2.86 16.72 -13.40
N TYR A 20 4.08 16.68 -12.86
CA TYR A 20 4.37 16.17 -11.50
C TYR A 20 4.48 17.29 -10.45
N ILE A 21 4.32 18.55 -10.86
CA ILE A 21 4.48 19.71 -9.99
C ILE A 21 3.10 20.20 -9.53
N VAL A 22 2.88 20.20 -8.21
CA VAL A 22 1.69 20.81 -7.60
C VAL A 22 1.80 22.33 -7.70
N LYS A 23 0.95 22.95 -8.52
CA LYS A 23 0.94 24.41 -8.75
C LYS A 23 0.15 25.18 -7.69
N ASP A 24 -0.99 24.61 -7.26
CA ASP A 24 -1.90 25.19 -6.29
C ASP A 24 -2.15 24.20 -5.15
N SER A 25 -1.33 24.25 -4.09
CA SER A 25 -1.54 23.40 -2.92
C SER A 25 -2.60 24.00 -2.01
N THR A 26 -3.78 23.37 -1.97
CA THR A 26 -4.80 23.64 -0.93
C THR A 26 -4.49 22.93 0.38
N PHE A 27 -3.63 21.90 0.32
CA PHE A 27 -3.07 21.24 1.49
C PHE A 27 -1.83 22.02 1.93
N GLY A 28 -1.71 22.33 3.23
CA GLY A 28 -0.72 23.26 3.76
C GLY A 28 0.73 22.98 3.31
N SER A 29 1.58 24.00 3.45
CA SER A 29 3.03 23.91 3.22
C SER A 29 3.63 22.72 3.99
N ILE A 30 4.67 22.09 3.45
CA ILE A 30 5.45 21.04 4.14
C ILE A 30 5.90 21.52 5.53
N GLU A 31 6.15 22.83 5.66
CA GLU A 31 6.58 23.51 6.89
C GLU A 31 5.43 23.78 7.88
N SER A 32 4.18 23.66 7.46
CA SER A 32 2.99 23.83 8.28
C SER A 32 2.29 22.49 8.51
N SER A 33 3.06 21.44 8.81
CA SER A 33 2.46 20.22 9.33
C SER A 33 1.79 20.58 10.67
N PRO A 34 0.46 20.49 10.81
CA PRO A 34 -0.13 20.56 12.14
C PRO A 34 0.54 19.48 12.99
N SER A 35 0.64 19.68 14.31
CA SER A 35 1.03 18.60 15.22
C SER A 35 -0.04 17.51 15.09
N LEU A 36 0.12 16.61 14.12
CA LEU A 36 -0.69 15.43 14.00
C LEU A 36 -0.45 14.70 15.33
N GLY A 37 -1.49 14.59 16.16
CA GLY A 37 -1.43 13.73 17.32
C GLY A 37 -0.93 12.36 16.88
N SER A 38 -0.18 11.67 17.74
CA SER A 38 0.37 10.35 17.40
C SER A 38 -0.73 9.44 16.83
N ILE A 39 -0.50 8.86 15.65
CA ILE A 39 -1.45 7.91 15.04
C ILE A 39 -1.76 6.81 16.07
N PRO A 40 -3.03 6.59 16.46
CA PRO A 40 -3.38 5.60 17.46
C PRO A 40 -2.89 4.20 17.09
N ILE A 41 -2.34 3.47 18.07
CA ILE A 41 -1.96 2.05 17.91
C ILE A 41 -3.08 1.19 18.47
N ILE A 42 -3.67 0.28 17.69
CA ILE A 42 -4.75 -0.62 18.09
C ILE A 42 -4.23 -2.06 18.16
N ASN A 43 -4.44 -2.73 19.29
CA ASN A 43 -4.12 -4.14 19.46
C ASN A 43 -5.30 -5.04 19.05
N ILE A 44 -5.27 -5.47 17.78
CA ILE A 44 -6.29 -6.34 17.18
C ILE A 44 -6.34 -7.72 17.85
N GLY A 45 -5.23 -8.15 18.45
CA GLY A 45 -5.15 -9.44 19.14
C GLY A 45 -6.14 -9.55 20.29
N LEU A 46 -6.54 -8.43 20.90
CA LEU A 46 -7.54 -8.41 21.98
C LEU A 46 -8.94 -8.83 21.51
N PHE A 47 -9.28 -8.60 20.24
CA PHE A 47 -10.58 -8.96 19.69
C PHE A 47 -10.70 -10.47 19.38
N SER A 48 -9.58 -11.18 19.21
CA SER A 48 -9.57 -12.61 18.89
C SER A 48 -10.03 -13.49 20.06
N PHE A 49 -9.93 -12.99 21.30
CA PHE A 49 -10.21 -13.76 22.53
C PHE A 49 -11.69 -13.76 22.94
N GLN A 50 -12.59 -13.13 22.18
CA GLN A 50 -14.03 -13.09 22.51
C GLN A 50 -14.76 -14.45 22.43
N LEU A 51 -14.08 -15.54 22.02
CA LEU A 51 -14.67 -16.87 21.92
C LEU A 51 -14.54 -17.72 23.19
N SER A 52 -13.96 -17.22 24.28
CA SER A 52 -13.86 -17.97 25.55
C SER A 52 -14.48 -17.22 26.74
N PRO A 53 -15.48 -17.80 27.42
CA PRO A 53 -16.17 -17.16 28.54
C PRO A 53 -15.38 -17.36 29.83
N SER A 54 -14.36 -16.53 30.08
CA SER A 54 -13.76 -16.48 31.42
C SER A 54 -13.07 -15.15 31.73
N HIS A 55 -13.60 -14.50 32.78
CA HIS A 55 -13.01 -13.45 33.64
C HIS A 55 -13.26 -11.97 33.30
N ASP A 56 -13.73 -11.24 34.32
CA ASP A 56 -14.21 -9.85 34.30
C ASP A 56 -13.15 -8.79 33.98
N HIS A 57 -11.86 -9.13 34.04
CA HIS A 57 -10.77 -8.19 33.70
C HIS A 57 -10.47 -8.15 32.20
N HIS A 58 -10.71 -9.24 31.49
CA HIS A 58 -10.47 -9.33 30.04
C HIS A 58 -11.52 -8.51 29.27
N SER A 59 -12.76 -8.44 29.76
CA SER A 59 -13.82 -7.65 29.13
C SER A 59 -13.53 -6.15 29.15
N LYS A 60 -12.98 -5.60 30.26
CA LYS A 60 -12.65 -4.17 30.33
C LYS A 60 -11.55 -3.78 29.34
N GLN A 61 -10.50 -4.59 29.22
CA GLN A 61 -9.39 -4.28 28.30
C GLN A 61 -9.84 -4.30 26.83
N VAL A 62 -10.72 -5.24 26.47
CA VAL A 62 -11.32 -5.30 25.13
C VAL A 62 -12.22 -4.09 24.87
N GLU A 63 -13.04 -3.68 25.85
CA GLU A 63 -13.90 -2.51 25.73
C GLU A 63 -13.10 -1.21 25.59
N ASP A 64 -12.07 -1.03 26.43
CA ASP A 64 -11.16 0.12 26.35
C ASP A 64 -10.50 0.20 24.95
N GLU A 65 -10.06 -0.93 24.39
CA GLU A 65 -9.44 -0.98 23.06
C GLU A 65 -10.46 -0.75 21.93
N LEU A 66 -11.70 -1.22 22.09
CA LEU A 66 -12.78 -0.98 21.14
C LEU A 66 -13.17 0.50 21.09
N GLU A 67 -13.25 1.17 22.23
CA GLU A 67 -13.48 2.61 22.31
C GLU A 67 -12.34 3.41 21.68
N LYS A 68 -11.09 2.96 21.89
CA LYS A 68 -9.92 3.54 21.21
C LYS A 68 -10.00 3.39 19.69
N LEU A 69 -10.40 2.22 19.20
CA LEU A 69 -10.61 1.99 17.77
C LEU A 69 -11.72 2.88 17.20
N ARG A 70 -12.87 2.98 17.89
CA ARG A 70 -13.99 3.86 17.51
C ARG A 70 -13.55 5.32 17.43
N SER A 71 -12.80 5.78 18.43
CA SER A 71 -12.26 7.14 18.46
C SER A 71 -11.31 7.40 17.29
N ALA A 72 -10.37 6.48 17.02
CA ALA A 72 -9.44 6.60 15.90
C ALA A 72 -10.15 6.69 14.54
N LEU A 73 -11.16 5.84 14.32
CA LEU A 73 -11.97 5.84 13.10
C LEU A 73 -12.83 7.10 12.95
N SER A 74 -13.35 7.63 14.06
CA SER A 74 -14.25 8.80 14.05
C SER A 74 -13.52 10.14 13.94
N SER A 75 -12.27 10.21 14.43
CA SER A 75 -11.51 11.47 14.48
C SER A 75 -10.45 11.58 13.38
N GLY A 76 -9.67 10.51 13.17
CA GLY A 76 -8.50 10.53 12.29
C GLY A 76 -8.63 9.64 11.05
N GLY A 77 -9.57 8.71 11.03
CA GLY A 77 -9.79 7.78 9.91
C GLY A 77 -8.66 6.77 9.67
N CYS A 78 -7.63 6.74 10.53
CA CYS A 78 -6.48 5.84 10.42
C CYS A 78 -5.93 5.43 11.80
N PHE A 79 -5.26 4.29 11.84
CA PHE A 79 -4.58 3.74 13.02
C PHE A 79 -3.49 2.76 12.58
N GLN A 80 -2.56 2.43 13.49
CA GLN A 80 -1.58 1.37 13.32
C GLN A 80 -2.05 0.12 14.07
N ALA A 81 -2.02 -1.05 13.44
CA ALA A 81 -2.43 -2.30 14.08
C ALA A 81 -1.23 -3.06 14.66
N ILE A 82 -1.38 -3.61 15.86
CA ILE A 82 -0.51 -4.65 16.44
C ILE A 82 -1.36 -5.87 16.80
N GLY A 83 -0.72 -7.02 17.01
CA GLY A 83 -1.45 -8.26 17.33
C GLY A 83 -2.37 -8.73 16.20
N HIS A 84 -2.09 -8.32 14.95
CA HIS A 84 -2.91 -8.61 13.76
C HIS A 84 -2.75 -10.05 13.23
N GLY A 85 -2.06 -10.95 13.95
CA GLY A 85 -1.94 -12.37 13.60
C GLY A 85 -0.95 -12.72 12.47
N MET A 86 -0.57 -11.76 11.62
CA MET A 86 0.45 -11.99 10.57
C MET A 86 1.86 -12.12 11.17
N SER A 87 2.60 -13.14 10.75
CA SER A 87 3.98 -13.36 11.21
C SER A 87 4.94 -12.32 10.64
N SER A 88 5.98 -11.94 11.41
CA SER A 88 7.01 -11.01 10.93
C SER A 88 7.77 -11.55 9.72
N SER A 89 8.07 -12.86 9.72
CA SER A 89 8.75 -13.53 8.60
C SER A 89 7.95 -13.45 7.30
N PHE A 90 6.63 -13.53 7.38
CA PHE A 90 5.75 -13.37 6.22
C PHE A 90 5.80 -11.93 5.68
N LEU A 91 5.64 -10.93 6.56
CA LEU A 91 5.71 -9.51 6.16
C LEU A 91 7.08 -9.14 5.57
N ASP A 92 8.16 -9.69 6.12
CA ASP A 92 9.51 -9.51 5.60
C ASP A 92 9.67 -10.15 4.23
N LYS A 93 9.08 -11.34 4.01
CA LYS A 93 9.09 -12.01 2.72
C LYS A 93 8.35 -11.20 1.65
N VAL A 94 7.14 -10.71 1.96
CA VAL A 94 6.36 -9.84 1.05
C VAL A 94 7.16 -8.59 0.67
N ARG A 95 7.82 -7.95 1.65
CA ARG A 95 8.66 -6.77 1.39
C ARG A 95 9.87 -7.10 0.51
N GLU A 96 10.48 -8.26 0.73
CA GLU A 96 11.65 -8.70 -0.01
C GLU A 96 11.30 -9.02 -1.47
N VAL A 97 10.24 -9.78 -1.73
CA VAL A 97 9.83 -10.10 -3.13
C VAL A 97 9.40 -8.85 -3.89
N ALA A 98 8.77 -7.88 -3.22
CA ALA A 98 8.44 -6.59 -3.82
C ALA A 98 9.72 -5.82 -4.21
N LYS A 99 10.69 -5.71 -3.31
CA LYS A 99 11.99 -5.07 -3.61
C LYS A 99 12.70 -5.73 -4.78
N GLN A 100 12.74 -7.06 -4.80
CA GLN A 100 13.37 -7.83 -5.86
C GLN A 100 12.70 -7.58 -7.21
N PHE A 101 11.36 -7.55 -7.27
CA PHE A 101 10.63 -7.21 -8.48
C PHE A 101 10.98 -5.80 -8.98
N PHE A 102 10.95 -4.78 -8.10
CA PHE A 102 11.22 -3.40 -8.51
C PHE A 102 12.69 -3.15 -8.89
N ALA A 103 13.62 -3.99 -8.41
CA ALA A 103 15.02 -3.97 -8.79
C ALA A 103 15.31 -4.60 -10.17
N LEU A 104 14.33 -5.28 -10.79
CA LEU A 104 14.49 -5.82 -12.13
C LEU A 104 14.63 -4.71 -13.19
N PRO A 105 15.24 -5.01 -14.35
CA PRO A 105 15.26 -4.09 -15.49
C PRO A 105 13.84 -3.66 -15.91
N ALA A 106 13.74 -2.48 -16.51
CA ALA A 106 12.46 -1.92 -16.95
C ALA A 106 11.73 -2.85 -17.92
N GLU A 107 12.46 -3.53 -18.81
CA GLU A 107 11.92 -4.46 -19.80
C GLU A 107 11.24 -5.67 -19.14
N GLU A 108 11.79 -6.14 -18.02
CA GLU A 108 11.22 -7.26 -17.27
C GLU A 108 9.94 -6.83 -16.54
N LYS A 109 9.93 -5.63 -15.96
CA LYS A 109 8.75 -5.08 -15.28
C LYS A 109 7.62 -4.75 -16.27
N GLN A 110 7.98 -4.24 -17.45
CA GLN A 110 7.03 -3.90 -18.51
C GLN A 110 6.24 -5.10 -19.05
N LYS A 111 6.71 -6.35 -18.86
CA LYS A 111 5.94 -7.56 -19.21
C LYS A 111 4.60 -7.65 -18.48
N TYR A 112 4.51 -7.02 -17.31
CA TYR A 112 3.32 -7.02 -16.46
C TYR A 112 2.53 -5.71 -16.59
N SER A 113 2.79 -4.91 -17.64
CA SER A 113 2.18 -3.59 -17.80
C SER A 113 0.65 -3.67 -17.78
N ARG A 114 0.06 -2.69 -17.08
CA ARG A 114 -1.39 -2.50 -17.09
C ARG A 114 -1.87 -2.17 -18.50
N ALA A 115 -2.87 -2.90 -18.98
CA ALA A 115 -3.51 -2.61 -20.26
C ALA A 115 -4.40 -1.36 -20.18
N VAL A 116 -4.74 -0.80 -21.34
CA VAL A 116 -5.61 0.39 -21.42
C VAL A 116 -6.97 0.06 -20.81
N ASN A 117 -7.47 0.95 -19.95
CA ASN A 117 -8.74 0.81 -19.19
C ASN A 117 -8.79 -0.36 -18.19
N GLU A 118 -7.65 -0.97 -17.86
CA GLU A 118 -7.57 -1.94 -16.77
C GLU A 118 -7.07 -1.28 -15.48
N SER A 119 -7.35 -1.90 -14.32
CA SER A 119 -6.85 -1.44 -13.01
C SER A 119 -5.66 -2.24 -12.49
N GLU A 120 -5.42 -3.44 -13.04
CA GLU A 120 -4.35 -4.34 -12.63
C GLU A 120 -3.15 -4.25 -13.59
N GLY A 121 -1.95 -4.44 -13.03
CA GLY A 121 -0.68 -4.45 -13.73
C GLY A 121 0.31 -3.39 -13.24
N TYR A 122 1.50 -3.43 -13.83
CA TYR A 122 2.62 -2.51 -13.60
C TYR A 122 2.40 -1.18 -14.34
N GLY A 123 2.66 -0.07 -13.67
CA GLY A 123 2.64 1.26 -14.28
C GLY A 123 2.33 2.40 -13.30
N ASN A 124 2.31 3.62 -13.82
CA ASN A 124 1.88 4.83 -13.08
C ASN A 124 0.36 4.87 -12.91
N ASP A 125 -0.15 5.67 -11.99
CA ASP A 125 -1.58 5.83 -11.80
C ASP A 125 -2.32 6.23 -13.09
N VAL A 126 -3.59 5.81 -13.21
CA VAL A 126 -4.39 6.10 -14.40
C VAL A 126 -4.56 7.61 -14.53
N VAL A 127 -4.27 8.14 -15.73
CA VAL A 127 -4.54 9.54 -16.05
C VAL A 127 -6.03 9.69 -16.36
N VAL A 128 -6.75 10.37 -15.47
CA VAL A 128 -8.21 10.58 -15.58
C VAL A 128 -8.57 11.96 -16.11
N SER A 129 -7.62 12.92 -16.12
CA SER A 129 -7.84 14.25 -16.69
C SER A 129 -6.52 14.94 -17.09
N GLU A 130 -6.57 15.88 -18.03
CA GLU A 130 -5.41 16.70 -18.42
C GLU A 130 -4.91 17.65 -17.33
N LYS A 131 -5.72 17.90 -16.29
CA LYS A 131 -5.37 18.78 -15.16
C LYS A 131 -4.81 18.00 -13.97
N GLN A 132 -4.70 16.68 -14.08
CA GLN A 132 -4.21 15.83 -13.01
C GLN A 132 -2.73 16.07 -12.78
N VAL A 133 -2.35 16.28 -11.51
CA VAL A 133 -0.95 16.15 -11.10
C VAL A 133 -0.64 14.66 -10.97
N LEU A 134 0.43 14.21 -11.63
CA LEU A 134 0.86 12.82 -11.63
C LEU A 134 1.68 12.51 -10.38
N ASP A 135 1.46 11.33 -9.81
CA ASP A 135 2.25 10.84 -8.70
C ASP A 135 3.66 10.47 -9.17
N TRP A 136 4.68 10.85 -8.38
CA TRP A 136 6.06 10.43 -8.58
C TRP A 136 6.27 8.98 -8.10
N SER A 137 5.57 8.02 -8.72
CA SER A 137 5.63 6.62 -8.32
C SER A 137 5.27 5.66 -9.45
N TYR A 138 5.82 4.44 -9.37
CA TYR A 138 5.35 3.28 -10.12
C TYR A 138 4.67 2.31 -9.16
N ARG A 139 3.63 1.61 -9.64
CA ARG A 139 2.89 0.63 -8.86
C ARG A 139 2.78 -0.68 -9.63
N LEU A 140 2.71 -1.78 -8.88
CA LEU A 140 2.23 -3.08 -9.37
C LEU A 140 0.93 -3.37 -8.63
N THR A 141 -0.19 -3.27 -9.33
CA THR A 141 -1.52 -3.49 -8.75
C THR A 141 -2.03 -4.86 -9.16
N LEU A 142 -2.29 -5.74 -8.19
CA LEU A 142 -2.75 -7.11 -8.44
C LEU A 142 -3.96 -7.41 -7.55
N ARG A 143 -4.93 -8.12 -8.11
CA ARG A 143 -5.98 -8.74 -7.31
C ARG A 143 -5.41 -9.97 -6.62
N VAL A 144 -5.48 -9.98 -5.29
CA VAL A 144 -5.14 -11.13 -4.44
C VAL A 144 -6.37 -11.91 -3.97
N PHE A 145 -7.56 -11.28 -3.92
CA PHE A 145 -8.80 -11.94 -3.53
C PHE A 145 -10.01 -11.38 -4.30
N PRO A 146 -11.03 -12.19 -4.61
CA PRO A 146 -11.07 -13.66 -4.46
C PRO A 146 -10.17 -14.38 -5.47
N GLU A 147 -9.78 -15.62 -5.16
CA GLU A 147 -8.76 -16.39 -5.90
C GLU A 147 -9.15 -16.67 -7.35
N ASP A 148 -10.43 -16.95 -7.60
CA ASP A 148 -10.99 -17.26 -8.91
C ASP A 148 -10.98 -16.06 -9.87
N LEU A 149 -10.84 -14.85 -9.35
CA LEU A 149 -10.73 -13.62 -10.13
C LEU A 149 -9.28 -13.18 -10.34
N ARG A 150 -8.28 -13.92 -9.84
CA ARG A 150 -6.86 -13.57 -10.00
C ARG A 150 -6.45 -13.65 -11.46
N ARG A 151 -5.82 -12.59 -11.97
CA ARG A 151 -5.21 -12.53 -13.31
C ARG A 151 -3.76 -12.98 -13.24
N LEU A 152 -3.52 -14.28 -13.10
CA LEU A 152 -2.19 -14.85 -12.87
C LEU A 152 -1.15 -14.51 -13.95
N HIS A 153 -1.56 -14.17 -15.17
CA HIS A 153 -0.63 -13.70 -16.21
C HIS A 153 0.00 -12.33 -15.89
N LEU A 154 -0.59 -11.55 -14.97
CA LEU A 154 -0.02 -10.30 -14.45
C LEU A 154 0.87 -10.52 -13.23
N TRP A 155 0.92 -11.74 -12.68
CA TRP A 155 1.71 -12.04 -11.49
C TRP A 155 3.16 -12.33 -11.88
N PRO A 156 4.14 -11.58 -11.33
CA PRO A 156 5.55 -11.78 -11.60
C PRO A 156 6.01 -13.22 -11.38
N GLN A 157 6.72 -13.76 -12.37
CA GLN A 157 7.40 -15.06 -12.26
C GLN A 157 8.85 -14.92 -11.77
N ASN A 158 9.34 -13.67 -11.71
CA ASN A 158 10.62 -13.30 -11.14
C ASN A 158 10.37 -12.11 -10.19
N PRO A 159 10.66 -12.23 -8.89
CA PRO A 159 11.24 -13.39 -8.21
C PRO A 159 10.30 -14.62 -8.19
N THR A 160 10.87 -15.83 -8.16
CA THR A 160 10.10 -17.10 -8.23
C THR A 160 9.09 -17.26 -7.10
N ASP A 161 9.35 -16.62 -5.96
CA ASP A 161 8.55 -16.76 -4.76
C ASP A 161 7.44 -15.69 -4.67
N PHE A 162 7.28 -14.85 -5.71
CA PHE A 162 6.28 -13.77 -5.70
C PHE A 162 4.87 -14.32 -5.50
N GLY A 163 4.46 -15.29 -6.33
CA GLY A 163 3.11 -15.85 -6.29
C GLY A 163 2.80 -16.52 -4.95
N SER A 164 3.67 -17.42 -4.50
CA SER A 164 3.50 -18.11 -3.22
C SER A 164 3.45 -17.13 -2.03
N SER A 165 4.21 -16.04 -2.07
CA SER A 165 4.18 -15.02 -0.99
C SER A 165 2.86 -14.25 -0.94
N CYS A 166 2.15 -14.14 -2.07
CA CYS A 166 0.84 -13.48 -2.16
C CYS A 166 -0.33 -14.46 -1.95
N ASP A 167 -0.12 -15.76 -2.13
CA ASP A 167 -1.14 -16.78 -1.82
C ASP A 167 -1.35 -16.96 -0.32
N ASP A 168 -0.33 -16.66 0.49
CA ASP A 168 -0.38 -16.68 1.95
C ASP A 168 -1.02 -15.41 2.58
N MET A 169 -1.49 -14.45 1.75
CA MET A 169 -2.19 -13.21 2.17
C MET A 169 -3.70 -13.42 2.35
#